data_AF-A0A848HXT5-F1
#
_entry.id   AF-A0A848HXT5-F1
#
_cell.length_a   1.000
_cell.length_b   1.000
_cell.length_c   1.000
_cell.angle_alpha   90.00
_cell.angle_beta   90.00
_cell.angle_gamma   90.00
#
_symmetry.space_group_name_H-M   'P 1'
#
loop_
_entity.id
_entity.type
_entity.pdbx_description
1 polymer ?
#
loop_
_entity_poly.entity_id
_entity_poly.type
_entity_poly.pdbx_seq_one_letter_code
_entity_poly.pdbx_strand_id
1 'polypeptide(L)'
;MAPCAYRNPEWLSAVYAMVDDVCARDGAPPPGMIGALTRLIDSAQSDRSADNFLPRAQDMLLAIHRLRASLAQSDSQASAIRGELRLMCNDWIKSARFC
;
A
#
# COMPACT_ATOMS: atom_id res chain seq x y z
N MET A 1 28.80 -4.98 -0.76
CA MET A 1 27.52 -4.78 -0.07
C MET A 1 27.29 -3.29 0.00
N ALA A 2 26.50 -2.74 -0.93
CA ALA A 2 26.12 -1.33 -0.90
C ALA A 2 24.79 -1.24 -0.14
N PRO A 3 24.62 -0.32 0.83
CA PRO A 3 23.31 -0.04 1.37
C PRO A 3 22.56 0.74 0.30
N CYS A 4 21.43 0.24 -0.23
CA CYS A 4 20.53 1.14 -0.93
C CYS A 4 19.94 2.06 0.13
N ALA A 5 20.62 3.18 0.36
CA ALA A 5 20.09 4.30 1.10
C ALA A 5 18.89 4.83 0.30
N TYR A 6 17.71 4.28 0.58
CA TYR A 6 16.46 4.79 0.07
C TYR A 6 16.40 6.29 0.34
N ARG A 7 16.26 7.08 -0.72
CA ARG A 7 16.33 8.53 -0.62
C ARG A 7 15.10 9.14 0.05
N ASN A 8 14.10 8.32 0.38
CA ASN A 8 12.91 8.73 1.10
C ASN A 8 12.25 7.54 1.84
N PRO A 9 12.83 7.07 2.97
CA PRO A 9 12.29 5.93 3.73
C PRO A 9 10.95 6.26 4.41
N GLU A 10 10.61 7.54 4.54
CA GLU A 10 9.43 8.01 5.25
C GLU A 10 8.14 7.72 4.48
N TRP A 11 8.07 8.02 3.18
CA TRP A 11 6.87 7.72 2.39
C TRP A 11 6.65 6.21 2.24
N LEU A 12 7.72 5.42 2.07
CA LEU A 12 7.65 3.96 1.99
C LEU A 12 7.08 3.37 3.29
N SER A 13 7.56 3.87 4.43
CA SER A 13 7.08 3.45 5.75
C SER A 13 5.65 3.89 6.00
N ALA A 14 5.26 5.09 5.55
CA ALA A 14 3.90 5.59 5.66
C ALA A 14 2.91 4.78 4.81
N VAL A 15 3.26 4.46 3.56
CA VAL A 15 2.48 3.57 2.70
C VAL A 15 2.30 2.21 3.37
N TYR A 16 3.39 1.60 3.84
CA TYR A 16 3.34 0.30 4.50
C TYR A 16 2.43 0.33 5.73
N ALA A 17 2.61 1.29 6.64
CA ALA A 17 1.82 1.40 7.86
C ALA A 17 0.31 1.57 7.57
N MET A 18 -0.01 2.36 6.54
CA MET A 18 -1.40 2.55 6.12
C MET A 18 -2.02 1.26 5.58
N VAL A 19 -1.32 0.54 4.70
CA VAL A 19 -1.83 -0.72 4.13
C VAL A 19 -1.90 -1.82 5.19
N ASP A 20 -0.95 -1.87 6.12
CA ASP A 20 -0.95 -2.80 7.25
C ASP A 20 -2.16 -2.60 8.18
N ASP A 21 -2.50 -1.34 8.52
CA ASP A 21 -3.72 -1.03 9.29
C ASP A 21 -5.00 -1.54 8.59
N VAL A 22 -5.07 -1.46 7.26
CA VAL A 22 -6.20 -2.05 6.51
C VAL A 22 -6.20 -3.57 6.53
N CYS A 23 -5.03 -4.20 6.52
CA CYS A 23 -4.90 -5.65 6.60
C CYS A 23 -5.26 -6.20 7.99
N ALA A 24 -4.99 -5.41 9.04
CA ALA A 24 -5.28 -5.74 10.44
C ALA A 24 -6.75 -5.52 10.81
N ARG A 25 -7.48 -4.67 10.07
CA ARG A 25 -8.90 -4.37 10.32
C ARG A 25 -9.83 -5.34 9.58
N ASP A 26 -10.80 -5.88 10.32
CA ASP A 26 -11.89 -6.68 9.74
C ASP A 26 -13.05 -5.85 9.15
N GLY A 27 -12.94 -4.51 9.19
CA GLY A 27 -13.94 -3.58 8.68
C GLY A 27 -13.56 -2.84 7.40
N ALA A 28 -14.36 -1.82 7.07
CA ALA A 28 -14.05 -0.90 5.99
C ALA A 28 -12.77 -0.10 6.29
N PRO A 29 -11.97 0.24 5.27
CA PRO A 29 -10.81 1.09 5.45
C PRO A 29 -11.25 2.46 6.02
N PRO A 30 -10.45 3.07 6.91
CA PRO A 30 -10.82 4.33 7.54
C PRO A 30 -11.12 5.43 6.52
N PRO A 31 -12.13 6.29 6.79
CA PRO A 31 -12.46 7.39 5.89
C PRO A 31 -11.24 8.32 5.74
N GLY A 32 -10.95 8.70 4.50
CA GLY A 32 -9.81 9.58 4.17
C GLY A 32 -8.48 8.85 3.96
N MET A 33 -8.33 7.59 4.37
CA MET A 33 -7.08 6.84 4.18
C MET A 33 -6.70 6.68 2.71
N ILE A 34 -7.66 6.31 1.87
CA ILE A 34 -7.44 6.21 0.41
C ILE A 34 -6.90 7.52 -0.14
N GLY A 35 -7.52 8.65 0.22
CA GLY A 35 -7.08 9.96 -0.24
C GLY A 35 -5.70 10.35 0.30
N ALA A 36 -5.37 9.97 1.54
CA ALA A 36 -4.04 10.17 2.11
C ALA A 36 -2.98 9.34 1.36
N LEU A 37 -3.28 8.07 1.08
CA LEU A 37 -2.39 7.17 0.34
C LEU A 37 -2.16 7.65 -1.09
N THR A 38 -3.22 8.09 -1.80
CA THR A 38 -3.10 8.70 -3.13
C THR A 38 -2.18 9.91 -3.11
N ARG A 39 -2.36 10.84 -2.15
CA ARG A 39 -1.50 12.03 -2.04
C ARG A 39 -0.04 11.69 -1.74
N LEU A 40 0.22 10.66 -0.93
CA LEU A 40 1.59 10.19 -0.65
C LEU A 40 2.25 9.66 -1.92
N ILE A 41 1.53 8.83 -2.69
CA ILE A 41 2.01 8.28 -3.97
C ILE A 41 2.22 9.41 -5.00
N ASP A 42 1.31 10.37 -5.09
CA ASP A 42 1.45 11.51 -6.01
C ASP A 42 2.63 12.41 -5.64
N SER A 43 2.85 12.63 -4.34
CA SER A 43 4.01 13.39 -3.85
C SER A 43 5.32 12.66 -4.19
N ALA A 44 5.35 11.33 -4.05
CA ALA A 44 6.49 10.51 -4.43
C ALA A 44 6.73 10.46 -5.95
N GLN A 45 5.68 10.54 -6.78
CA GLN A 45 5.80 10.65 -8.25
C GLN A 45 6.37 12.00 -8.70
N SER A 46 6.08 13.08 -7.97
CA SER A 46 6.60 14.42 -8.27
C SER A 46 8.11 14.53 -8.04
N ASP A 47 8.66 13.63 -7.22
CA ASP A 47 10.08 13.45 -7.00
C ASP A 47 10.65 12.55 -8.12
N ARG A 48 11.33 13.13 -9.12
CA ARG A 48 11.82 12.49 -10.36
C ARG A 48 12.78 11.30 -10.15
N SER A 49 13.07 10.91 -8.92
CA SER A 49 13.84 9.73 -8.56
C SER A 49 13.01 8.44 -8.48
N ALA A 50 11.72 8.52 -8.85
CA ALA A 50 10.72 7.45 -9.00
C ALA A 50 11.24 6.01 -8.83
N ASP A 51 11.21 5.63 -7.55
CA ASP A 51 11.61 4.39 -6.93
C ASP A 51 10.87 3.18 -7.54
N ASN A 52 11.50 2.00 -7.55
CA ASN A 52 10.89 0.73 -8.00
C ASN A 52 9.63 0.33 -7.19
N PHE A 53 9.29 1.09 -6.16
CA PHE A 53 8.19 0.89 -5.22
C PHE A 53 6.92 1.65 -5.60
N LEU A 54 6.98 2.66 -6.48
CA LEU A 54 5.80 3.41 -6.91
C LEU A 54 4.73 2.54 -7.57
N PRO A 55 5.05 1.66 -8.53
CA PRO A 55 4.05 0.76 -9.13
C PRO A 55 3.40 -0.14 -8.07
N ARG A 56 4.19 -0.65 -7.12
CA ARG A 56 3.68 -1.51 -6.03
C ARG A 56 2.73 -0.77 -5.10
N ALA A 57 3.02 0.50 -4.80
CA ALA A 57 2.15 1.32 -3.97
C ALA A 57 0.81 1.62 -4.68
N GLN A 58 0.85 1.84 -6.00
CA GLN A 58 -0.35 1.99 -6.82
C GLN A 58 -1.19 0.72 -6.84
N ASP A 59 -0.57 -0.46 -6.97
CA ASP A 59 -1.28 -1.74 -6.92
C ASP A 59 -1.98 -1.96 -5.56
N MET A 60 -1.29 -1.65 -4.45
CA MET A 60 -1.88 -1.70 -3.11
C MET A 60 -3.06 -0.74 -2.96
N LEU A 61 -2.95 0.49 -3.48
CA LEU A 61 -4.03 1.46 -3.48
C LEU A 61 -5.26 0.93 -4.25
N LEU A 62 -5.04 0.33 -5.42
CA LEU A 62 -6.11 -0.30 -6.21
C LEU A 62 -6.77 -1.46 -5.45
N ALA A 63 -6.00 -2.30 -4.78
CA ALA A 63 -6.54 -3.40 -3.97
C ALA A 63 -7.36 -2.88 -2.77
N ILE A 64 -6.94 -1.79 -2.12
CA ILE A 64 -7.75 -1.13 -1.07
C ILE A 64 -9.06 -0.57 -1.64
N HIS A 65 -9.04 0.01 -2.83
CA HIS A 65 -10.26 0.47 -3.51
C HIS A 65 -11.23 -0.68 -3.78
N ARG A 66 -10.71 -1.81 -4.29
CA ARG A 66 -11.52 -3.02 -4.52
C ARG A 66 -12.09 -3.57 -3.22
N LEU A 67 -11.29 -3.59 -2.15
CA LEU A 67 -11.75 -4.02 -0.83
C LEU A 67 -12.90 -3.14 -0.33
N ARG A 68 -12.76 -1.81 -0.45
CA ARG A 68 -13.83 -0.87 -0.06
C ARG A 68 -15.10 -1.08 -0.87
N ALA A 69 -14.98 -1.28 -2.19
CA ALA A 69 -16.13 -1.54 -3.06
C ALA A 69 -16.82 -2.86 -2.69
N SER A 70 -16.05 -3.93 -2.47
CA SER A 70 -16.56 -5.24 -2.07
C SER A 70 -17.27 -5.20 -0.71
N LEU A 71 -16.71 -4.49 0.28
CA LEU A 71 -17.35 -4.30 1.58
C LEU A 71 -18.63 -3.47 1.49
N ALA A 72 -18.68 -2.44 0.64
CA ALA A 72 -19.88 -1.65 0.41
C ALA A 72 -21.01 -2.46 -0.28
N GLN A 73 -20.63 -3.40 -1.15
CA GLN A 73 -21.56 -4.29 -1.85
C GLN A 73 -21.90 -5.56 -1.06
N SER A 74 -21.32 -5.75 0.15
CA SER A 74 -21.45 -6.97 0.96
C SER A 74 -21.07 -8.24 0.18
N ASP A 75 -20.07 -8.14 -0.70
CA ASP A 75 -19.63 -9.25 -1.53
C ASP A 75 -18.62 -10.13 -0.77
N SER A 76 -18.63 -11.43 -1.08
CA SER A 76 -17.74 -12.46 -0.54
C SER A 76 -16.25 -12.26 -0.87
N GLN A 77 -15.95 -11.39 -1.86
CA GLN A 77 -14.61 -11.12 -2.35
C GLN A 77 -13.72 -10.35 -1.37
N ALA A 78 -14.28 -9.70 -0.34
CA ALA A 78 -13.51 -8.91 0.61
C ALA A 78 -12.41 -9.72 1.31
N SER A 79 -12.70 -11.00 1.61
CA SER A 79 -11.73 -11.91 2.22
C SER A 79 -10.55 -12.22 1.29
N ALA A 80 -10.82 -12.48 0.01
CA ALA A 80 -9.81 -12.75 -1.00
C ALA A 80 -8.92 -11.53 -1.25
N ILE A 81 -9.53 -10.33 -1.35
CA ILE A 81 -8.80 -9.08 -1.55
C ILE A 81 -7.91 -8.75 -0.34
N ARG A 82 -8.36 -9.04 0.89
CA ARG A 82 -7.48 -8.93 2.08
C ARG A 82 -6.30 -9.90 2.01
N GLY A 83 -6.51 -11.12 1.52
CA GLY A 83 -5.43 -12.08 1.28
C GLY A 83 -4.39 -11.54 0.29
N GLU A 84 -4.84 -10.97 -0.83
CA GLU A 84 -3.99 -10.31 -1.83
C GLU A 84 -3.21 -9.14 -1.22
N LEU A 85 -3.87 -8.26 -0.48
CA LEU A 85 -3.22 -7.13 0.20
C LEU A 85 -2.14 -7.59 1.20
N ARG A 86 -2.40 -8.65 1.98
CA ARG A 86 -1.40 -9.22 2.89
C ARG A 86 -0.20 -9.79 2.14
N LEU A 87 -0.41 -10.42 0.98
CA LEU A 87 0.70 -10.91 0.14
C LEU A 87 1.53 -9.74 -0.40
N MET A 88 0.88 -8.68 -0.90
CA MET A 88 1.55 -7.47 -1.36
C MET A 88 2.36 -6.80 -0.24
N CYS A 89 1.80 -6.67 0.97
CA CYS A 89 2.53 -6.14 2.13
C CYS A 89 3.75 -6.97 2.49
N ASN A 90 3.60 -8.30 2.53
CA ASN A 90 4.73 -9.18 2.81
C ASN A 90 5.82 -9.10 1.74
N ASP A 91 5.44 -8.99 0.47
CA ASP A 91 6.38 -8.81 -0.64
C ASP A 91 7.10 -7.46 -0.58
N TRP A 92 6.39 -6.41 -0.16
CA TRP A 92 6.95 -5.08 0.07
C TRP A 92 8.02 -5.10 1.16
N ILE A 93 7.74 -5.70 2.34
CA ILE A 93 8.73 -5.83 3.43
C ILE A 93 9.96 -6.60 2.95
N LYS A 94 9.77 -7.69 2.21
CA LYS A 94 10.87 -8.48 1.65
C LYS A 94 11.70 -7.63 0.69
N SER A 95 11.06 -6.95 -0.26
CA SER A 95 11.75 -6.17 -1.28
C SER A 95 12.45 -4.93 -0.71
N ALA A 96 11.88 -4.30 0.31
CA ALA A 96 12.49 -3.22 1.06
C ALA A 96 13.68 -3.67 1.93
N ARG A 97 13.73 -4.95 2.33
CA ARG A 97 14.87 -5.53 3.07
C ARG A 97 16.07 -5.90 2.20
N PHE A 98 15.86 -6.12 0.90
CA PHE A 98 16.90 -6.58 -0.03
C PHE A 98 17.55 -5.47 -0.85
N CYS A 99 17.17 -4.22 -0.60
CA CYS A 99 17.83 -3.06 -1.19
C CYS A 99 18.63 -2.34 -0.10
#